data_AF-A0AAJ3B1I9-F1
#
_entry.id   AF-A0AAJ3B1I9-F1
#
_cell.length_a   1.000
_cell.length_b   1.000
_cell.length_c   1.000
_cell.angle_alpha   90.00
_cell.angle_beta   90.00
_cell.angle_gamma   90.00
#
_symmetry.space_group_name_H-M   'P 1'
#
loop_
_entity.id
_entity.type
_entity.pdbx_description
1 polymer ?
#
loop_
_entity_poly.entity_id
_entity_poly.type
_entity_poly.pdbx_seq_one_letter_code
_entity_poly.pdbx_strand_id
1 'polypeptide(L)'
;MIHRRAAFVVTMTSVVLAGCATPPQSPREQPLFLQQEHSQALAPIDTYPVEYAVDQPTAQPSSDGAVGDWAPVTAAVSDPLANQAQQNLALANASTDRSARLEYLEAAASFGNGEAHYELAKVYTEGVDRPRDLKLAQEHLLAAAGADNPEAIRVIGWQMIKGQGGNAQNVNGGVAVMEMAVTKSVRTQRELGMLYANLYTDFKMNDPAKGEAYLVEAYNGGDVPAALALGKLYIQQGRQAEALAPLSFANDKNDRAAAKLLSSLDGAVSDAGAPAQRTNFDGADSETFYQQASDIMMRKHSADDEAKAYALYSLSADMGHNLARAELGAISGVKIVRDKQYGPGWLDAEKQSLLSASEIKAKF
;
A
#
# COMPACT_ATOMS: atom_id res chain seq x y z
N MET A 1 -54.66 53.85 -22.81
CA MET A 1 -55.33 54.99 -22.12
C MET A 1 -56.01 54.43 -20.88
N ILE A 2 -55.91 54.88 -19.63
CA ILE A 2 -55.24 55.98 -18.91
C ILE A 2 -55.26 55.46 -17.44
N HIS A 3 -54.11 55.12 -16.85
CA HIS A 3 -53.57 55.69 -15.61
C HIS A 3 -54.58 56.27 -14.60
N ARG A 4 -54.52 55.80 -13.34
CA ARG A 4 -54.55 56.69 -12.17
C ARG A 4 -53.90 56.05 -10.94
N ARG A 5 -52.74 56.61 -10.60
CA ARG A 5 -52.12 56.56 -9.26
C ARG A 5 -52.95 57.42 -8.31
N ALA A 6 -53.08 57.01 -7.06
CA ALA A 6 -53.39 57.90 -5.94
C ALA A 6 -52.51 57.51 -4.75
N ALA A 7 -51.87 58.53 -4.19
CA ALA A 7 -50.91 58.49 -3.08
C ALA A 7 -51.55 59.02 -1.79
N PHE A 8 -50.79 58.94 -0.69
CA PHE A 8 -51.00 59.52 0.65
C PHE A 8 -51.99 58.74 1.55
N VAL A 9 -51.76 58.52 2.86
CA VAL A 9 -51.12 59.33 3.90
C VAL A 9 -50.49 58.43 4.98
N VAL A 10 -49.30 58.82 5.46
CA VAL A 10 -48.65 58.31 6.68
C VAL A 10 -49.33 58.91 7.91
N THR A 11 -49.75 58.08 8.87
CA THR A 11 -49.95 58.53 10.26
C THR A 11 -49.24 57.56 11.20
N MET A 12 -48.20 58.08 11.86
CA MET A 12 -47.55 57.46 13.01
C MET A 12 -48.53 57.42 14.17
N THR A 13 -48.67 56.25 14.81
CA THR A 13 -49.22 56.17 16.17
C THR A 13 -48.28 55.30 17.00
N SER A 14 -47.48 55.97 17.82
CA SER A 14 -46.61 55.38 18.82
C SER A 14 -47.44 54.73 19.92
N VAL A 15 -47.21 53.45 20.19
CA VAL A 15 -47.65 52.79 21.43
C VAL A 15 -46.40 52.47 22.24
N VAL A 16 -46.22 53.23 23.30
CA VAL A 16 -45.25 52.99 24.37
C VAL A 16 -45.88 52.00 25.34
N LEU A 17 -45.28 50.83 25.51
CA LEU A 17 -45.53 49.94 26.64
C LEU A 17 -44.21 49.68 27.35
N ALA A 18 -44.20 50.01 28.64
CA ALA A 18 -43.08 49.98 29.55
C ALA A 18 -43.02 48.65 30.33
N GLY A 19 -41.82 48.30 30.78
CA GLY A 19 -41.53 47.32 31.85
C GLY A 19 -41.06 45.95 31.32
N CYS A 20 -39.96 45.35 31.75
CA CYS A 20 -39.06 45.62 32.87
C CYS A 20 -37.62 45.23 32.47
N ALA A 21 -36.66 46.10 32.78
CA ALA A 21 -35.23 45.88 32.59
C ALA A 21 -34.61 45.27 33.85
N THR A 22 -33.90 44.16 33.70
CA THR A 22 -32.98 43.60 34.71
C THR A 22 -31.57 44.17 34.51
N PRO A 23 -30.88 44.65 35.56
CA PRO A 23 -29.56 45.28 35.45
C PRO A 23 -28.42 44.27 35.27
N PRO A 24 -27.28 44.68 34.67
CA PRO A 24 -26.11 43.81 34.48
C PRO A 24 -25.32 43.65 35.78
N GLN A 25 -24.95 42.41 36.12
CA GLN A 25 -24.01 42.12 37.20
C GLN A 25 -22.56 42.20 36.69
N SER A 26 -21.73 42.90 37.46
CA SER A 26 -20.28 43.01 37.32
C SER A 26 -19.55 41.71 37.74
N PRO A 27 -18.28 41.51 37.33
CA PRO A 27 -17.63 40.19 37.32
C PRO A 27 -17.04 39.81 38.68
N ARG A 28 -17.13 38.53 39.05
CA ARG A 28 -16.37 37.93 40.17
C ARG A 28 -15.62 36.66 39.71
N GLU A 29 -14.30 36.78 39.77
CA GLU A 29 -13.29 35.80 40.22
C GLU A 29 -13.00 34.56 39.35
N GLN A 30 -11.93 34.67 38.55
CA GLN A 30 -11.05 33.56 38.16
C GLN A 30 -9.98 33.35 39.25
N PRO A 31 -9.49 32.12 39.52
CA PRO A 31 -8.34 31.94 40.37
C PRO A 31 -7.03 32.30 39.64
N LEU A 32 -6.23 33.09 40.35
CA LEU A 32 -4.86 33.55 40.07
C LEU A 32 -3.94 32.43 39.54
N PHE A 33 -3.28 32.68 38.40
CA PHE A 33 -1.91 32.21 38.18
C PHE A 33 -1.00 33.43 38.13
N LEU A 34 -0.07 33.49 39.09
CA LEU A 34 0.95 34.52 39.22
C LEU A 34 1.88 34.49 38.00
N GLN A 35 1.93 35.62 37.31
CA GLN A 35 2.99 35.95 36.38
C GLN A 35 3.77 37.12 37.00
N GLN A 36 5.06 36.91 37.25
CA GLN A 36 5.99 38.01 37.49
C GLN A 36 7.12 37.89 36.48
N GLU A 37 7.06 38.73 35.45
CA GLU A 37 8.16 38.97 34.55
C GLU A 37 9.22 39.84 35.23
N HIS A 38 10.50 39.59 34.98
CA HIS A 38 11.46 40.66 34.79
C HIS A 38 12.46 40.28 33.69
N SER A 39 12.70 41.27 32.84
CA SER A 39 13.23 41.22 31.49
C SER A 39 14.77 41.37 31.42
N GLN A 40 15.36 40.78 30.36
CA GLN A 40 16.60 41.18 29.62
C GLN A 40 17.96 41.00 30.35
N ALA A 41 19.06 40.50 29.79
CA ALA A 41 19.53 40.40 28.39
C ALA A 41 20.70 39.39 28.20
N LEU A 42 20.82 38.86 26.96
CA LEU A 42 22.01 38.48 26.16
C LEU A 42 22.92 37.25 26.51
N ALA A 43 22.71 36.15 25.74
CA ALA A 43 23.61 35.23 24.98
C ALA A 43 25.01 34.76 25.53
N PRO A 44 25.66 33.69 24.99
CA PRO A 44 25.20 32.44 24.31
C PRO A 44 25.84 31.14 24.89
N ILE A 45 25.33 29.98 24.44
CA ILE A 45 25.97 28.67 24.16
C ILE A 45 27.25 28.30 24.96
N ASP A 46 27.20 27.26 25.80
CA ASP A 46 27.86 25.97 25.53
C ASP A 46 27.65 24.94 26.67
N THR A 47 27.39 23.69 26.26
CA THR A 47 27.67 22.37 26.87
C THR A 47 27.57 22.17 28.38
N TYR A 48 26.96 21.06 28.83
CA TYR A 48 27.57 20.04 29.72
C TYR A 48 26.57 18.89 30.03
N PRO A 49 27.05 17.72 30.52
CA PRO A 49 26.70 16.41 29.99
C PRO A 49 25.71 15.63 30.88
N VAL A 50 25.13 14.59 30.32
CA VAL A 50 24.23 13.67 31.03
C VAL A 50 25.06 12.59 31.74
N GLU A 51 25.07 12.63 33.07
CA GLU A 51 25.59 11.57 33.93
C GLU A 51 24.40 10.68 34.37
N TYR A 52 24.43 9.40 34.00
CA TYR A 52 23.45 8.40 34.45
C TYR A 52 23.89 7.81 35.79
N ALA A 53 23.05 7.95 36.82
CA ALA A 53 23.23 7.26 38.10
C ALA A 53 22.67 5.83 38.03
N VAL A 54 23.51 4.88 38.44
CA VAL A 54 23.28 3.43 38.47
C VAL A 54 22.70 3.04 39.83
N ASP A 55 21.70 2.16 39.85
CA ASP A 55 21.55 1.20 40.94
C ASP A 55 21.07 -0.15 40.40
N GLN A 56 21.75 -1.22 40.80
CA GLN A 56 21.54 -2.62 40.41
C GLN A 56 21.43 -3.48 41.67
N PRO A 57 20.70 -4.60 41.62
CA PRO A 57 21.28 -5.82 42.17
C PRO A 57 21.23 -6.99 41.17
N THR A 58 22.42 -7.28 40.63
CA THR A 58 23.03 -8.58 40.34
C THR A 58 22.20 -9.76 39.78
N ALA A 59 22.39 -10.02 38.48
CA ALA A 59 22.69 -11.34 37.93
C ALA A 59 23.56 -11.17 36.66
N GLN A 60 24.70 -11.87 36.57
CA GLN A 60 25.66 -11.77 35.44
C GLN A 60 25.26 -12.64 34.21
N PRO A 61 26.04 -12.70 33.11
CA PRO A 61 25.72 -12.05 31.84
C PRO A 61 25.50 -13.07 30.72
N SER A 62 24.36 -13.05 30.04
CA SER A 62 24.18 -13.81 28.79
C SER A 62 24.19 -12.87 27.61
N SER A 63 25.22 -13.04 26.79
CA SER A 63 25.28 -12.62 25.39
C SER A 63 23.98 -12.95 24.68
N ASP A 64 23.25 -11.94 24.23
CA ASP A 64 22.44 -11.93 23.00
C ASP A 64 21.87 -10.52 22.82
N GLY A 65 22.16 -9.90 21.67
CA GLY A 65 21.58 -8.61 21.27
C GLY A 65 20.10 -8.79 20.98
N ALA A 66 19.27 -8.70 22.01
CA ALA A 66 17.82 -8.86 21.93
C ALA A 66 17.13 -7.51 21.64
N VAL A 67 16.52 -7.45 20.44
CA VAL A 67 15.18 -6.93 20.11
C VAL A 67 14.70 -5.69 20.88
N GLY A 68 14.56 -4.56 20.18
CA GLY A 68 13.73 -3.45 20.62
C GLY A 68 12.26 -3.86 20.54
N ASP A 69 11.65 -4.12 21.70
CA ASP A 69 10.24 -4.51 21.86
C ASP A 69 9.29 -3.38 21.42
N TRP A 70 8.82 -3.44 20.17
CA TRP A 70 7.54 -2.85 19.80
C TRP A 70 6.50 -3.97 19.77
N ALA A 71 5.65 -4.05 20.80
CA ALA A 71 4.53 -4.98 20.87
C ALA A 71 3.22 -4.24 20.60
N PRO A 72 2.35 -4.73 19.70
CA PRO A 72 1.06 -4.12 19.43
C PRO A 72 0.13 -4.39 20.63
N VAL A 73 -0.58 -3.35 21.09
CA VAL A 73 -1.60 -3.51 22.14
C VAL A 73 -2.86 -4.05 21.49
N THR A 74 -3.08 -5.37 21.57
CA THR A 74 -4.26 -6.02 21.01
C THR A 74 -5.36 -6.12 22.07
N ALA A 75 -6.29 -5.17 22.06
CA ALA A 75 -7.53 -5.28 22.82
C ALA A 75 -8.72 -4.86 21.97
N ALA A 76 -9.43 -5.84 21.40
CA ALA A 76 -10.76 -5.62 20.83
C ALA A 76 -11.78 -5.67 21.97
N VAL A 77 -12.17 -4.49 22.47
CA VAL A 77 -13.37 -4.32 23.28
C VAL A 77 -14.33 -3.47 22.45
N SER A 78 -15.55 -3.97 22.23
CA SER A 78 -16.65 -3.18 21.66
C SER A 78 -17.07 -2.13 22.70
N ASP A 79 -16.38 -1.00 22.69
CA ASP A 79 -16.58 0.13 23.60
C ASP A 79 -17.41 1.21 22.88
N PRO A 80 -18.45 1.81 23.51
CA PRO A 80 -19.10 3.03 23.03
C PRO A 80 -18.13 4.10 22.49
N LEU A 81 -16.92 4.20 23.04
CA LEU A 81 -15.86 5.07 22.54
C LEU A 81 -15.43 4.72 21.11
N ALA A 82 -15.31 3.43 20.78
CA ALA A 82 -14.94 2.98 19.42
C ALA A 82 -15.99 3.37 18.38
N ASN A 83 -17.28 3.28 18.73
CA ASN A 83 -18.37 3.72 17.84
C ASN A 83 -18.32 5.24 17.60
N GLN A 84 -18.04 6.02 18.65
CA GLN A 84 -17.92 7.46 18.53
C GLN A 84 -16.67 7.87 17.72
N ALA A 85 -15.57 7.16 17.91
CA ALA A 85 -14.36 7.31 17.10
C ALA A 85 -14.65 7.09 15.60
N GLN A 86 -15.40 6.03 15.29
CA GLN A 86 -15.79 5.71 13.90
C GLN A 86 -16.75 6.74 13.30
N GLN A 87 -17.70 7.25 14.09
CA GLN A 87 -18.60 8.32 13.65
C GLN A 87 -17.84 9.60 13.30
N ASN A 88 -16.91 10.01 14.16
CA ASN A 88 -16.08 11.19 13.91
C ASN A 88 -15.17 11.00 12.69
N LEU A 89 -14.57 9.82 12.51
CA LEU A 89 -13.80 9.51 11.30
C LEU A 89 -14.66 9.60 10.04
N ALA A 90 -15.91 9.12 10.08
CA ALA A 90 -16.83 9.22 8.95
C ALA A 90 -17.17 10.69 8.61
N LEU A 91 -17.37 11.53 9.63
CA LEU A 91 -17.58 12.98 9.45
C LEU A 91 -16.34 13.65 8.85
N ALA A 92 -15.13 13.29 9.31
CA ALA A 92 -13.87 13.78 8.75
C ALA A 92 -13.76 13.43 7.26
N ASN A 93 -14.07 12.19 6.88
CA ASN A 93 -14.00 11.73 5.49
C ASN A 93 -15.05 12.36 4.58
N ALA A 94 -16.21 12.75 5.13
CA ALA A 94 -17.27 13.42 4.39
C ALA A 94 -17.07 14.94 4.31
N SER A 95 -16.21 15.53 5.15
CA SER A 95 -16.02 16.98 5.22
C SER A 95 -15.21 17.49 4.02
N THR A 96 -15.78 18.44 3.29
CA THR A 96 -15.08 19.21 2.26
C THR A 96 -14.37 20.45 2.84
N ASP A 97 -14.76 20.88 4.04
CA ASP A 97 -14.06 21.92 4.78
C ASP A 97 -12.87 21.33 5.54
N ARG A 98 -11.70 21.93 5.31
CA ARG A 98 -10.42 21.45 5.82
C ARG A 98 -10.31 21.60 7.34
N SER A 99 -10.82 22.70 7.90
CA SER A 99 -10.78 22.92 9.35
C SER A 99 -11.71 21.95 10.08
N ALA A 100 -12.96 21.80 9.61
CA ALA A 100 -13.90 20.85 10.17
C ALA A 100 -13.39 19.41 10.06
N ARG A 101 -12.73 19.04 8.94
CA ARG A 101 -12.09 17.73 8.80
C ARG A 101 -11.06 17.50 9.93
N LEU A 102 -10.20 18.47 10.21
CA LEU A 102 -9.19 18.35 11.26
C LEU A 102 -9.83 18.21 12.64
N GLU A 103 -10.86 18.98 12.95
CA GLU A 103 -11.58 18.87 14.23
C GLU A 103 -12.17 17.47 14.41
N TYR A 104 -12.78 16.91 13.36
CA TYR A 104 -13.29 15.54 13.40
C TYR A 104 -12.19 14.48 13.52
N LEU A 105 -11.03 14.68 12.87
CA LEU A 105 -9.88 13.79 13.03
C LEU A 105 -9.32 13.84 14.45
N GLU A 106 -9.14 15.03 15.02
CA GLU A 106 -8.70 15.23 16.41
C GLU A 106 -9.70 14.58 17.39
N ALA A 107 -11.00 14.72 17.14
CA ALA A 107 -12.05 14.08 17.93
C ALA A 107 -12.07 12.55 17.76
N ALA A 108 -11.83 12.00 16.58
CA ALA A 108 -11.74 10.55 16.39
C ALA A 108 -10.48 9.96 17.04
N ALA A 109 -9.36 10.67 16.93
CA ALA A 109 -8.08 10.30 17.53
C ALA A 109 -8.13 10.33 19.06
N SER A 110 -8.84 11.29 19.68
CA SER A 110 -9.02 11.33 21.13
C SER A 110 -9.82 10.15 21.69
N PHE A 111 -10.60 9.47 20.84
CA PHE A 111 -11.26 8.19 21.15
C PHE A 111 -10.44 6.96 20.72
N GLY A 112 -9.16 7.13 20.37
CA GLY A 112 -8.24 6.04 20.05
C GLY A 112 -8.36 5.47 18.63
N ASN A 113 -8.98 6.19 17.69
CA ASN A 113 -9.07 5.72 16.31
C ASN A 113 -7.71 5.74 15.61
N GLY A 114 -7.20 4.56 15.23
CA GLY A 114 -5.89 4.43 14.58
C GLY A 114 -5.79 5.11 13.22
N GLU A 115 -6.86 5.10 12.42
CA GLU A 115 -6.89 5.79 11.12
C GLU A 115 -6.84 7.31 11.27
N ALA A 116 -7.57 7.86 12.25
CA ALA A 116 -7.53 9.28 12.54
C ALA A 116 -6.13 9.72 13.01
N HIS A 117 -5.49 8.94 13.87
CA HIS A 117 -4.10 9.16 14.26
C HIS A 117 -3.15 9.11 13.05
N TYR A 118 -3.31 8.15 12.14
CA TYR A 118 -2.48 8.05 10.94
C TYR A 118 -2.66 9.28 10.01
N GLU A 119 -3.89 9.75 9.83
CA GLU A 119 -4.18 10.95 9.05
C GLU A 119 -3.61 12.23 9.70
N LEU A 120 -3.68 12.35 11.03
CA LEU A 120 -3.03 13.45 11.76
C LEU A 120 -1.50 13.38 11.64
N ALA A 121 -0.90 12.19 11.68
CA ALA A 121 0.53 12.03 11.45
C ALA A 121 0.96 12.57 10.08
N LYS A 122 0.17 12.34 9.02
CA LYS A 122 0.40 12.92 7.70
C LYS A 122 0.29 14.45 7.72
N VAL A 123 -0.75 14.99 8.34
CA VAL A 123 -0.97 16.45 8.46
C VAL A 123 0.25 17.15 9.07
N TYR A 124 0.75 16.65 10.21
CA TYR A 124 1.92 17.26 10.87
C TYR A 124 3.24 16.97 10.15
N THR A 125 3.33 15.89 9.37
CA THR A 125 4.50 15.60 8.53
C THR A 125 4.60 16.56 7.35
N GLU A 126 3.49 16.82 6.67
CA GLU A 126 3.40 17.64 5.46
C GLU A 126 3.46 19.14 5.77
N GLY A 127 2.82 19.57 6.88
CA GLY A 127 2.85 20.96 7.30
C GLY A 127 1.95 21.91 6.50
N VAL A 128 1.01 21.36 5.72
CA VAL A 128 0.12 22.15 4.82
C VAL A 128 -1.06 22.75 5.59
N ASP A 129 -1.71 21.95 6.44
CA ASP A 129 -2.94 22.35 7.14
C ASP A 129 -2.70 22.77 8.59
N ARG A 130 -1.60 22.29 9.16
CA ARG A 130 -1.05 22.68 10.46
C ARG A 130 0.44 22.95 10.28
N PRO A 131 1.08 23.74 11.16
CA PRO A 131 2.53 23.86 11.15
C PRO A 131 3.20 22.48 11.21
N ARG A 132 4.25 22.31 10.39
CA ARG A 132 5.01 21.05 10.35
C ARG A 132 5.62 20.75 11.72
N ASP A 133 5.30 19.59 12.26
CA ASP A 133 5.84 19.10 13.53
C ASP A 133 6.11 17.60 13.42
N LEU A 134 7.38 17.25 13.17
CA LEU A 134 7.77 15.85 12.97
C LEU A 134 7.74 15.03 14.27
N LYS A 135 7.85 15.69 15.43
CA LYS A 135 7.78 15.00 16.72
C LYS A 135 6.33 14.59 16.99
N LEU A 136 5.40 15.53 16.85
CA LEU A 136 3.97 15.25 17.01
C LEU A 136 3.45 14.28 15.93
N ALA A 137 3.96 14.38 14.71
CA ALA A 137 3.67 13.40 13.66
C ALA A 137 4.09 11.98 14.07
N GLN A 138 5.27 11.83 14.67
CA GLN A 138 5.75 10.54 15.15
C GLN A 138 4.91 10.01 16.31
N GLU A 139 4.49 10.87 17.25
CA GLU A 139 3.60 10.49 18.35
C GLU A 139 2.25 9.95 17.84
N HIS A 140 1.64 10.64 16.88
CA HIS A 140 0.42 10.15 16.23
C HIS A 140 0.65 8.88 15.42
N LEU A 141 1.79 8.73 14.76
CA LEU A 141 2.11 7.51 14.02
C LEU A 141 2.24 6.30 14.95
N LEU A 142 2.90 6.47 16.10
CA LEU A 142 3.01 5.43 17.13
C LEU A 142 1.66 5.09 17.75
N ALA A 143 0.82 6.10 18.02
CA ALA A 143 -0.55 5.88 18.51
C ALA A 143 -1.40 5.10 17.50
N ALA A 144 -1.31 5.44 16.20
CA ALA A 144 -1.98 4.72 15.13
C ALA A 144 -1.54 3.24 15.06
N ALA A 145 -0.24 2.99 15.13
CA ALA A 145 0.29 1.62 15.12
C ALA A 145 -0.09 0.83 16.39
N GLY A 146 -0.13 1.49 17.55
CA GLY A 146 -0.63 0.91 18.80
C GLY A 146 -2.12 0.52 18.72
N ALA A 147 -2.90 1.23 17.92
CA ALA A 147 -4.29 0.90 17.57
C ALA A 147 -4.41 -0.02 16.35
N ASP A 148 -3.35 -0.77 16.00
CA ASP A 148 -3.33 -1.77 14.93
C ASP A 148 -3.64 -1.21 13.53
N ASN A 149 -3.36 0.08 13.29
CA ASN A 149 -3.47 0.68 11.96
C ASN A 149 -2.37 0.12 11.03
N PRO A 150 -2.73 -0.59 9.94
CA PRO A 150 -1.74 -1.28 9.13
C PRO A 150 -0.83 -0.33 8.34
N GLU A 151 -1.31 0.86 7.98
CA GLU A 151 -0.50 1.85 7.28
C GLU A 151 0.53 2.50 8.20
N ALA A 152 0.18 2.75 9.46
CA ALA A 152 1.12 3.24 10.46
C ALA A 152 2.23 2.22 10.75
N ILE A 153 1.86 0.94 10.94
CA ILE A 153 2.81 -0.17 11.11
C ILE A 153 3.76 -0.26 9.90
N ARG A 154 3.22 -0.17 8.68
CA ARG A 154 4.00 -0.15 7.43
C ARG A 154 5.00 1.01 7.41
N VAL A 155 4.59 2.23 7.78
CA VAL A 155 5.48 3.40 7.82
C VAL A 155 6.57 3.25 8.87
N ILE A 156 6.26 2.75 10.06
CA ILE A 156 7.25 2.50 11.11
C ILE A 156 8.27 1.47 10.64
N GLY A 157 7.83 0.38 10.00
CA GLY A 157 8.74 -0.60 9.44
C GLY A 157 9.70 0.01 8.41
N TRP A 158 9.21 0.90 7.54
CA TRP A 158 10.10 1.67 6.64
C TRP A 158 11.03 2.64 7.34
N GLN A 159 10.58 3.30 8.41
CA GLN A 159 11.43 4.16 9.23
C GLN A 159 12.59 3.36 9.82
N MET A 160 12.32 2.14 10.31
CA MET A 160 13.38 1.24 10.80
C MET A 160 14.31 0.80 9.67
N ILE A 161 13.79 0.35 8.52
CA ILE A 161 14.61 -0.05 7.36
C ILE A 161 15.57 1.07 6.94
N LYS A 162 15.12 2.34 7.00
CA LYS A 162 15.89 3.50 6.56
C LYS A 162 16.70 4.20 7.65
N GLY A 163 16.50 3.85 8.93
CA GLY A 163 17.09 4.58 10.05
C GLY A 163 16.54 6.01 10.18
N GLN A 164 15.22 6.16 10.11
CA GLN A 164 14.49 7.44 10.14
C GLN A 164 13.52 7.49 11.32
N GLY A 165 12.96 8.67 11.61
CA GLY A 165 11.95 8.84 12.67
C GLY A 165 12.47 8.56 14.09
N GLY A 166 13.78 8.73 14.31
CA GLY A 166 14.43 8.40 15.59
C GLY A 166 14.88 6.94 15.72
N ASN A 167 14.64 6.10 14.71
CA ASN A 167 15.07 4.70 14.71
C ASN A 167 16.50 4.55 14.18
N ALA A 168 17.28 3.66 14.80
CA ALA A 168 18.50 3.15 14.16
C ALA A 168 18.13 2.31 12.93
N GLN A 169 19.01 2.28 11.93
CA GLN A 169 18.78 1.49 10.73
C GLN A 169 18.75 -0.01 11.08
N ASN A 170 17.63 -0.68 10.80
CA ASN A 170 17.44 -2.10 11.01
C ASN A 170 16.48 -2.67 9.96
N VAL A 171 17.06 -3.28 8.92
CA VAL A 171 16.29 -3.85 7.79
C VAL A 171 15.43 -5.01 8.27
N ASN A 172 16.01 -6.01 8.94
CA ASN A 172 15.27 -7.20 9.38
C ASN A 172 14.18 -6.86 10.40
N GLY A 173 14.46 -5.96 11.34
CA GLY A 173 13.47 -5.50 12.31
C GLY A 173 12.32 -4.74 11.65
N GLY A 174 12.61 -3.84 10.71
CA GLY A 174 11.57 -3.12 9.99
C GLY A 174 10.72 -4.04 9.10
N VAL A 175 11.32 -5.06 8.47
CA VAL A 175 10.58 -6.11 7.75
C VAL A 175 9.66 -6.88 8.70
N ALA A 176 10.17 -7.32 9.86
CA ALA A 176 9.34 -8.02 10.85
C ALA A 176 8.13 -7.19 11.30
N VAL A 177 8.31 -5.88 11.49
CA VAL A 177 7.20 -4.97 11.79
C VAL A 177 6.21 -4.88 10.63
N MET A 178 6.68 -4.73 9.38
CA MET A 178 5.79 -4.68 8.20
C MET A 178 5.00 -5.99 8.02
N GLU A 179 5.59 -7.14 8.33
CA GLU A 179 4.92 -8.46 8.23
C GLU A 179 3.67 -8.54 9.12
N MET A 180 3.59 -7.75 10.20
CA MET A 180 2.41 -7.70 11.06
C MET A 180 1.19 -7.04 10.38
N ALA A 181 1.43 -6.22 9.37
CA ALA A 181 0.40 -5.53 8.60
C ALA A 181 0.13 -6.16 7.22
N VAL A 182 0.89 -7.19 6.82
CA VAL A 182 0.88 -7.72 5.45
C VAL A 182 -0.51 -8.22 5.04
N THR A 183 -1.25 -8.88 5.92
CA THR A 183 -2.59 -9.39 5.61
C THR A 183 -3.69 -8.32 5.60
N LYS A 184 -3.39 -7.11 6.12
CA LYS A 184 -4.36 -6.01 6.29
C LYS A 184 -4.12 -4.84 5.32
N SER A 185 -3.00 -4.83 4.60
CA SER A 185 -2.63 -3.74 3.69
C SER A 185 -2.04 -4.29 2.39
N VAL A 186 -2.79 -4.12 1.30
CA VAL A 186 -2.35 -4.42 -0.07
C VAL A 186 -1.06 -3.68 -0.43
N ARG A 187 -0.93 -2.44 0.08
CA ARG A 187 0.29 -1.66 -0.08
C ARG A 187 1.48 -2.29 0.62
N THR A 188 1.28 -2.85 1.81
CA THR A 188 2.31 -3.58 2.57
C THR A 188 2.72 -4.86 1.84
N GLN A 189 1.76 -5.64 1.33
CA GLN A 189 2.03 -6.81 0.48
C GLN A 189 2.93 -6.44 -0.69
N ARG A 190 2.57 -5.39 -1.44
CA ARG A 190 3.40 -4.91 -2.56
C ARG A 190 4.81 -4.54 -2.10
N GLU A 191 4.94 -3.72 -1.05
CA GLU A 191 6.23 -3.18 -0.61
C GLU A 191 7.14 -4.28 -0.04
N LEU A 192 6.62 -5.20 0.75
CA LEU A 192 7.36 -6.40 1.17
C LEU A 192 7.70 -7.30 -0.02
N GLY A 193 6.76 -7.52 -0.92
CA GLY A 193 6.96 -8.29 -2.14
C GLY A 193 8.13 -7.77 -2.98
N MET A 194 8.17 -6.45 -3.22
CA MET A 194 9.28 -5.79 -3.91
C MET A 194 10.61 -5.90 -3.17
N LEU A 195 10.60 -5.88 -1.84
CA LEU A 195 11.81 -5.99 -1.01
C LEU A 195 12.41 -7.40 -1.01
N TYR A 196 11.56 -8.42 -0.90
CA TYR A 196 11.94 -9.82 -1.02
C TYR A 196 12.37 -10.19 -2.45
N ALA A 197 11.68 -9.66 -3.45
CA ALA A 197 11.99 -9.83 -4.87
C ALA A 197 13.19 -9.00 -5.37
N ASN A 198 13.87 -8.25 -4.49
CA ASN A 198 15.02 -7.41 -4.83
C ASN A 198 14.75 -6.35 -5.90
N LEU A 199 13.51 -5.86 -5.98
CA LEU A 199 13.11 -4.79 -6.90
C LEU A 199 13.43 -3.39 -6.36
N TYR A 200 13.76 -3.28 -5.07
CA TYR A 200 14.39 -2.09 -4.50
C TYR A 200 15.91 -2.10 -4.74
N THR A 201 16.50 -0.91 -4.89
CA THR A 201 17.94 -0.74 -5.09
C THR A 201 18.72 -0.85 -3.79
N ASP A 202 18.22 -0.19 -2.74
CA ASP A 202 19.01 0.10 -1.53
C ASP A 202 18.86 -0.96 -0.45
N PHE A 203 17.76 -1.72 -0.48
CA PHE A 203 17.42 -2.74 0.52
C PHE A 203 16.91 -4.00 -0.18
N LYS A 204 17.37 -5.17 0.25
CA LYS A 204 17.15 -6.45 -0.41
C LYS A 204 17.10 -7.57 0.62
N MET A 205 16.10 -8.45 0.52
CA MET A 205 15.99 -9.63 1.38
C MET A 205 16.36 -10.94 0.67
N ASN A 206 16.53 -10.92 -0.66
CA ASN A 206 16.98 -12.06 -1.47
C ASN A 206 16.12 -13.33 -1.34
N ASP A 207 14.79 -13.17 -1.26
CA ASP A 207 13.84 -14.28 -1.31
C ASP A 207 12.79 -14.01 -2.40
N PRO A 208 13.15 -14.23 -3.68
CA PRO A 208 12.26 -13.91 -4.79
C PRO A 208 10.97 -14.74 -4.80
N ALA A 209 10.97 -15.94 -4.21
CA ALA A 209 9.77 -16.78 -4.12
C ALA A 209 8.75 -16.19 -3.14
N LYS A 210 9.20 -15.78 -1.95
CA LYS A 210 8.35 -15.06 -1.00
C LYS A 210 7.92 -13.69 -1.55
N GLY A 211 8.82 -13.01 -2.27
CA GLY A 211 8.51 -11.76 -2.95
C GLY A 211 7.41 -11.90 -3.99
N GLU A 212 7.49 -12.93 -4.83
CA GLU A 212 6.46 -13.28 -5.81
C GLU A 212 5.11 -13.54 -5.13
N ALA A 213 5.08 -14.32 -4.04
CA ALA A 213 3.84 -14.63 -3.32
C ALA A 213 3.10 -13.37 -2.86
N TYR A 214 3.80 -12.43 -2.21
CA TYR A 214 3.19 -11.16 -1.79
C TYR A 214 2.78 -10.26 -2.96
N LEU A 215 3.57 -10.24 -4.04
CA LEU A 215 3.20 -9.47 -5.23
C LEU A 215 1.97 -10.05 -5.93
N VAL A 216 1.81 -11.37 -5.96
CA VAL A 216 0.62 -12.05 -6.49
C VAL A 216 -0.60 -11.73 -5.62
N GLU A 217 -0.49 -11.75 -4.30
CA GLU A 217 -1.59 -11.34 -3.41
C GLU A 217 -2.01 -9.88 -3.66
N ALA A 218 -1.04 -8.96 -3.71
CA ALA A 218 -1.33 -7.55 -3.98
C ALA A 218 -1.95 -7.34 -5.36
N TYR A 219 -1.43 -8.04 -6.38
CA TYR A 219 -1.97 -8.04 -7.74
C TYR A 219 -3.42 -8.56 -7.79
N ASN A 220 -3.70 -9.67 -7.09
CA ASN A 220 -5.05 -10.23 -6.98
C ASN A 220 -6.02 -9.29 -6.23
N GLY A 221 -5.50 -8.48 -5.32
CA GLY A 221 -6.19 -7.36 -4.68
C GLY A 221 -6.43 -6.15 -5.60
N GLY A 222 -5.92 -6.18 -6.84
CA GLY A 222 -6.08 -5.14 -7.85
C GLY A 222 -5.01 -4.06 -7.85
N ASP A 223 -3.90 -4.25 -7.13
CA ASP A 223 -2.82 -3.26 -7.07
C ASP A 223 -2.02 -3.20 -8.37
N VAL A 224 -2.18 -2.09 -9.08
CA VAL A 224 -1.52 -1.84 -10.38
C VAL A 224 0.01 -1.79 -10.25
N PRO A 225 0.60 -1.10 -9.25
CA PRO A 225 2.05 -1.13 -9.05
C PRO A 225 2.61 -2.53 -8.75
N ALA A 226 1.89 -3.38 -8.02
CA ALA A 226 2.27 -4.77 -7.76
C ALA A 226 2.25 -5.60 -9.05
N ALA A 227 1.25 -5.40 -9.90
CA ALA A 227 1.20 -6.04 -11.21
C ALA A 227 2.43 -5.67 -12.07
N LEU A 228 2.78 -4.38 -12.13
CA LEU A 228 4.00 -3.93 -12.80
C LEU A 228 5.27 -4.55 -12.18
N ALA A 229 5.36 -4.60 -10.84
CA ALA A 229 6.48 -5.19 -10.13
C ALA A 229 6.61 -6.70 -10.40
N LEU A 230 5.50 -7.43 -10.40
CA LEU A 230 5.43 -8.86 -10.72
C LEU A 230 5.87 -9.11 -12.16
N GLY A 231 5.39 -8.31 -13.12
CA GLY A 231 5.84 -8.38 -14.51
C GLY A 231 7.35 -8.16 -14.67
N LYS A 232 7.93 -7.18 -13.95
CA LYS A 232 9.39 -6.97 -13.91
C LYS A 232 10.14 -8.16 -13.31
N LEU A 233 9.63 -8.73 -12.23
CA LEU A 233 10.21 -9.92 -11.59
C LEU A 233 10.25 -11.09 -12.57
N TYR A 234 9.16 -11.37 -13.26
CA TYR A 234 9.09 -12.43 -14.27
C TYR A 234 10.03 -12.20 -15.45
N ILE A 235 10.13 -10.97 -15.95
CA ILE A 235 11.11 -10.63 -17.00
C ILE A 235 12.55 -10.87 -16.50
N GLN A 236 12.89 -10.46 -15.28
CA GLN A 236 14.22 -10.69 -14.70
C GLN A 236 14.57 -12.18 -14.56
N GLN A 237 13.56 -13.03 -14.34
CA GLN A 237 13.70 -14.48 -14.25
C GLN A 237 13.64 -15.19 -15.62
N GLY A 238 13.47 -14.46 -16.72
CA GLY A 238 13.29 -15.04 -18.05
C GLY A 238 11.90 -15.61 -18.33
N ARG A 239 10.96 -15.50 -17.38
CA ARG A 239 9.56 -15.98 -17.46
C ARG A 239 8.69 -15.00 -18.24
N GLN A 240 9.07 -14.70 -19.48
CA GLN A 240 8.44 -13.64 -20.28
C GLN A 240 6.95 -13.88 -20.55
N ALA A 241 6.54 -15.13 -20.74
CA ALA A 241 5.15 -15.51 -20.93
C ALA A 241 4.28 -15.12 -19.71
N GLU A 242 4.79 -15.35 -18.51
CA GLU A 242 4.07 -15.08 -17.26
C GLU A 242 3.99 -13.58 -16.95
N ALA A 243 4.93 -12.80 -17.47
CA ALA A 243 4.91 -11.34 -17.36
C ALA A 243 3.74 -10.70 -18.11
N LEU A 244 3.19 -11.36 -19.14
CA LEU A 244 2.15 -10.77 -20.00
C LEU A 244 0.87 -10.43 -19.22
N ALA A 245 0.32 -11.37 -18.45
CA ALA A 245 -0.93 -11.15 -17.71
C ALA A 245 -0.87 -9.97 -16.72
N PRO A 246 0.11 -9.87 -15.81
CA PRO A 246 0.19 -8.74 -14.88
C PRO A 246 0.56 -7.43 -15.58
N LEU A 247 1.38 -7.45 -16.64
CA LEU A 247 1.70 -6.25 -17.41
C LEU A 247 0.49 -5.74 -18.23
N SER A 248 -0.27 -6.63 -18.86
CA SER A 248 -1.51 -6.28 -19.57
C SER A 248 -2.52 -5.66 -18.61
N PHE A 249 -2.72 -6.25 -17.44
CA PHE A 249 -3.57 -5.66 -16.40
C PHE A 249 -3.13 -4.23 -16.02
N ALA A 250 -1.82 -4.01 -15.82
CA ALA A 250 -1.31 -2.68 -15.50
C ALA A 250 -1.47 -1.70 -16.67
N ASN A 251 -1.24 -2.14 -17.89
CA ASN A 251 -1.43 -1.36 -19.11
C ASN A 251 -2.89 -0.96 -19.32
N ASP A 252 -3.84 -1.86 -19.07
CA ASP A 252 -5.29 -1.58 -19.15
C ASP A 252 -5.72 -0.52 -18.12
N LYS A 253 -4.96 -0.38 -17.04
CA LYS A 253 -5.08 0.68 -16.04
C LYS A 253 -4.27 1.94 -16.39
N ASN A 254 -3.81 2.04 -17.63
CA ASN A 254 -3.02 3.13 -18.21
C ASN A 254 -1.60 3.29 -17.63
N ASP A 255 -0.99 2.22 -17.10
CA ASP A 255 0.40 2.27 -16.67
C ASP A 255 1.36 2.29 -17.89
N ARG A 256 2.03 3.43 -18.08
CA ARG A 256 2.93 3.64 -19.22
C ARG A 256 4.21 2.79 -19.15
N ALA A 257 4.67 2.41 -17.97
CA ALA A 257 5.85 1.56 -17.84
C ALA A 257 5.50 0.13 -18.25
N ALA A 258 4.31 -0.35 -17.88
CA ALA A 258 3.78 -1.63 -18.35
C ALA A 258 3.62 -1.65 -19.87
N ALA A 259 3.05 -0.60 -20.46
CA ALA A 259 2.92 -0.45 -21.92
C ALA A 259 4.27 -0.59 -22.65
N LYS A 260 5.31 0.06 -22.13
CA LYS A 260 6.68 -0.01 -22.68
C LYS A 260 7.27 -1.41 -22.55
N LEU A 261 7.07 -2.07 -21.42
CA LEU A 261 7.56 -3.43 -21.20
C LEU A 261 6.86 -4.41 -22.14
N LEU A 262 5.53 -4.33 -22.29
CA LEU A 262 4.78 -5.12 -23.28
C LEU A 262 5.30 -4.87 -24.70
N SER A 263 5.44 -3.60 -25.10
CA SER A 263 6.00 -3.26 -26.41
C SER A 263 7.44 -3.76 -26.60
N SER A 264 8.23 -3.93 -25.55
CA SER A 264 9.58 -4.52 -25.65
C SER A 264 9.55 -6.04 -25.79
N LEU A 265 8.56 -6.70 -25.16
CA LEU A 265 8.30 -8.13 -25.33
C LEU A 265 7.73 -8.44 -26.72
N ASP A 266 6.96 -7.51 -27.28
CA ASP A 266 6.48 -7.51 -28.66
C ASP A 266 7.55 -7.04 -29.65
N GLY A 267 8.45 -6.13 -29.30
CA GLY A 267 9.52 -5.62 -30.18
C GLY A 267 10.63 -6.63 -30.43
N ALA A 268 10.82 -7.57 -29.50
CA ALA A 268 11.59 -8.79 -29.75
C ALA A 268 10.99 -9.68 -30.86
N VAL A 269 9.78 -9.36 -31.36
CA VAL A 269 9.12 -10.02 -32.50
C VAL A 269 9.59 -9.44 -33.85
N SER A 270 10.11 -8.20 -33.89
CA SER A 270 10.44 -7.53 -35.17
C SER A 270 11.92 -7.55 -35.58
N ASP A 271 12.84 -7.68 -34.63
CA ASP A 271 14.28 -7.76 -34.91
C ASP A 271 14.87 -9.03 -34.29
N ALA A 272 15.32 -9.94 -35.18
CA ALA A 272 16.14 -11.12 -34.90
C ALA A 272 15.39 -12.35 -34.32
N GLY A 273 15.56 -13.58 -34.83
CA GLY A 273 16.80 -14.06 -35.43
C GLY A 273 17.99 -13.97 -34.47
N ALA A 274 17.78 -13.90 -33.15
CA ALA A 274 18.84 -13.94 -32.15
C ALA A 274 18.33 -14.49 -30.80
N PRO A 275 19.20 -15.17 -30.03
CA PRO A 275 18.78 -16.23 -29.13
C PRO A 275 18.40 -15.68 -27.75
N ALA A 276 17.13 -15.84 -27.37
CA ALA A 276 16.83 -16.12 -25.97
C ALA A 276 17.63 -17.37 -25.59
N GLN A 277 18.16 -17.42 -24.36
CA GLN A 277 18.92 -18.57 -23.84
C GLN A 277 18.22 -19.87 -24.26
N ARG A 278 18.79 -20.54 -25.27
CA ARG A 278 18.25 -21.81 -25.79
C ARG A 278 18.48 -22.83 -24.70
N THR A 279 17.53 -22.97 -23.79
CA THR A 279 17.25 -24.26 -23.19
C THR A 279 17.06 -25.22 -24.36
N ASN A 280 17.81 -26.31 -24.39
CA ASN A 280 18.00 -27.36 -25.43
C ASN A 280 16.76 -27.87 -26.23
N PHE A 281 15.86 -27.00 -26.68
CA PHE A 281 14.67 -27.33 -27.44
C PHE A 281 14.84 -26.84 -28.88
N ASP A 282 14.60 -27.73 -29.84
CA ASP A 282 14.65 -27.41 -31.25
C ASP A 282 13.45 -26.53 -31.62
N GLY A 283 13.60 -25.65 -32.63
CA GLY A 283 12.49 -24.81 -33.10
C GLY A 283 11.28 -25.60 -33.62
N ALA A 284 11.42 -26.91 -33.84
CA ALA A 284 10.31 -27.81 -34.15
C ALA A 284 9.41 -28.10 -32.92
N ASP A 285 9.98 -28.11 -31.71
CA ASP A 285 9.22 -28.36 -30.48
C ASP A 285 8.33 -27.15 -30.15
N SER A 286 8.83 -25.94 -30.35
CA SER A 286 8.06 -24.71 -30.10
C SER A 286 6.85 -24.59 -31.03
N GLU A 287 7.02 -24.88 -32.33
CA GLU A 287 5.92 -24.95 -33.30
C GLU A 287 4.92 -26.06 -32.93
N THR A 288 5.42 -27.22 -32.50
CA THR A 288 4.56 -28.36 -32.11
C THR A 288 3.66 -28.00 -30.93
N PHE A 289 4.20 -27.35 -29.89
CA PHE A 289 3.39 -26.90 -28.76
C PHE A 289 2.38 -25.82 -29.17
N TYR A 290 2.75 -24.90 -30.07
CA TYR A 290 1.85 -23.88 -30.60
C TYR A 290 0.67 -24.50 -31.36
N GLN A 291 0.93 -25.47 -32.23
CA GLN A 291 -0.12 -26.16 -33.00
C GLN A 291 -1.06 -26.95 -32.07
N GLN A 292 -0.50 -27.69 -31.10
CA GLN A 292 -1.33 -28.40 -30.12
C GLN A 292 -2.23 -27.46 -29.32
N ALA A 293 -1.73 -26.31 -28.89
CA ALA A 293 -2.55 -25.31 -28.21
C ALA A 293 -3.67 -24.77 -29.11
N SER A 294 -3.33 -24.45 -30.36
CA SER A 294 -4.29 -23.94 -31.36
C SER A 294 -5.39 -24.93 -31.68
N ASP A 295 -5.06 -26.21 -31.83
CA ASP A 295 -6.05 -27.28 -32.02
C ASP A 295 -7.02 -27.40 -30.84
N ILE A 296 -6.54 -27.16 -29.61
CA ILE A 296 -7.39 -27.12 -28.42
C ILE A 296 -8.34 -25.92 -28.44
N MET A 297 -7.86 -24.76 -28.86
CA MET A 297 -8.66 -23.53 -28.88
C MET A 297 -9.67 -23.49 -30.04
N MET A 298 -9.41 -24.17 -31.16
CA MET A 298 -10.32 -24.19 -32.31
C MET A 298 -11.54 -25.11 -32.12
N ARG A 299 -11.44 -26.10 -31.22
CA ARG A 299 -12.55 -27.02 -30.89
C ARG A 299 -13.39 -26.46 -29.73
N LYS A 300 -14.59 -26.99 -29.54
CA LYS A 300 -15.33 -26.74 -28.29
C LYS A 300 -14.47 -27.24 -27.12
N HIS A 301 -14.13 -26.33 -26.22
CA HIS A 301 -13.18 -26.57 -25.15
C HIS A 301 -13.78 -26.27 -23.77
N SER A 302 -13.32 -26.98 -22.75
CA SER A 302 -13.60 -26.69 -21.35
C SER A 302 -12.62 -25.62 -20.80
N ALA A 303 -12.84 -25.16 -19.57
CA ALA A 303 -11.86 -24.31 -18.89
C ALA A 303 -10.52 -25.03 -18.67
N ASP A 304 -10.55 -26.35 -18.43
CA ASP A 304 -9.34 -27.17 -18.24
C ASP A 304 -8.56 -27.33 -19.55
N ASP A 305 -9.28 -27.50 -20.67
CA ASP A 305 -8.68 -27.45 -22.01
C ASP A 305 -8.03 -26.08 -22.28
N GLU A 306 -8.68 -24.97 -21.91
CA GLU A 306 -8.16 -23.61 -22.08
C GLU A 306 -6.90 -23.36 -21.23
N ALA A 307 -6.86 -23.87 -19.99
CA ALA A 307 -5.68 -23.82 -19.13
C ALA A 307 -4.51 -24.62 -19.70
N LYS A 308 -4.79 -25.80 -20.27
CA LYS A 308 -3.80 -26.61 -20.97
C LYS A 308 -3.28 -25.92 -22.22
N ALA A 309 -4.16 -25.30 -23.02
CA ALA A 309 -3.77 -24.50 -24.18
C ALA A 309 -2.88 -23.31 -23.76
N TYR A 310 -3.24 -22.64 -22.67
CA TYR A 310 -2.40 -21.58 -22.08
C TYR A 310 -1.01 -22.10 -21.70
N ALA A 311 -0.92 -23.25 -21.03
CA ALA A 311 0.38 -23.84 -20.66
C ALA A 311 1.23 -24.22 -21.89
N LEU A 312 0.61 -24.77 -22.94
CA LEU A 312 1.27 -25.11 -24.20
C LEU A 312 1.75 -23.86 -24.97
N TYR A 313 0.92 -22.82 -25.08
CA TYR A 313 1.36 -21.54 -25.64
C TYR A 313 2.47 -20.93 -24.80
N SER A 314 2.43 -21.06 -23.47
CA SER A 314 3.48 -20.57 -22.59
C SER A 314 4.81 -21.30 -22.80
N LEU A 315 4.81 -22.64 -22.92
CA LEU A 315 6.00 -23.41 -23.31
C LEU A 315 6.56 -22.96 -24.65
N SER A 316 5.69 -22.84 -25.65
CA SER A 316 6.07 -22.40 -27.00
C SER A 316 6.67 -20.98 -26.99
N ALA A 317 6.07 -20.06 -26.24
CA ALA A 317 6.55 -18.68 -26.09
C ALA A 317 7.87 -18.59 -25.32
N ASP A 318 8.07 -19.41 -24.29
CA ASP A 318 9.33 -19.52 -23.54
C ASP A 318 10.45 -20.05 -24.45
N MET A 319 10.12 -20.89 -25.44
CA MET A 319 11.03 -21.33 -26.52
C MET A 319 11.22 -20.29 -27.64
N GLY A 320 10.63 -19.10 -27.50
CA GLY A 320 10.79 -17.98 -28.43
C GLY A 320 9.75 -17.90 -29.56
N HIS A 321 8.67 -18.68 -29.51
CA HIS A 321 7.63 -18.64 -30.53
C HIS A 321 6.77 -17.37 -30.41
N ASN A 322 6.80 -16.52 -31.44
CA ASN A 322 6.19 -15.19 -31.39
C ASN A 322 4.65 -15.22 -31.40
N LEU A 323 4.03 -16.06 -32.23
CA LEU A 323 2.56 -16.15 -32.28
C LEU A 323 1.99 -16.65 -30.94
N ALA A 324 2.60 -17.68 -30.35
CA ALA A 324 2.24 -18.17 -29.02
C ALA A 324 2.25 -17.05 -27.96
N ARG A 325 3.22 -16.13 -28.00
CA ARG A 325 3.27 -14.97 -27.10
C ARG A 325 2.07 -14.02 -27.31
N ALA A 326 1.70 -13.75 -28.56
CA ALA A 326 0.53 -12.93 -28.88
C ALA A 326 -0.77 -13.60 -28.39
N GLU A 327 -0.92 -14.91 -28.60
CA GLU A 327 -2.07 -15.66 -28.12
C GLU A 327 -2.17 -15.62 -26.59
N LEU A 328 -1.07 -15.78 -25.85
CA LEU A 328 -1.06 -15.66 -24.38
C LEU A 328 -1.55 -14.30 -23.88
N GLY A 329 -1.24 -13.22 -24.61
CA GLY A 329 -1.79 -11.90 -24.31
C GLY A 329 -3.32 -11.89 -24.44
N ALA A 330 -3.83 -12.46 -25.54
CA ALA A 330 -5.26 -12.54 -25.83
C ALA A 330 -6.03 -13.40 -24.81
N ILE A 331 -5.45 -14.51 -24.36
CA ILE A 331 -6.05 -15.41 -23.35
C ILE A 331 -5.48 -15.23 -21.95
N SER A 332 -4.88 -14.08 -21.64
CA SER A 332 -4.25 -13.79 -20.34
C SER A 332 -5.19 -13.94 -19.14
N GLY A 333 -6.51 -13.78 -19.36
CA GLY A 333 -7.54 -14.01 -18.35
C GLY A 333 -7.55 -15.43 -17.77
N VAL A 334 -7.10 -16.44 -18.53
CA VAL A 334 -6.99 -17.82 -18.07
C VAL A 334 -6.06 -17.93 -16.87
N LYS A 335 -4.89 -17.28 -16.94
CA LYS A 335 -3.92 -17.27 -15.84
C LYS A 335 -4.51 -16.60 -14.61
N ILE A 336 -5.20 -15.48 -14.78
CA ILE A 336 -5.83 -14.74 -13.66
C ILE A 336 -6.84 -15.62 -12.93
N VAL A 337 -7.68 -16.35 -13.67
CA VAL A 337 -8.68 -17.26 -13.07
C VAL A 337 -8.01 -18.44 -12.37
N ARG A 338 -6.99 -19.05 -12.98
CA ARG A 338 -6.31 -20.21 -12.42
C ARG A 338 -5.40 -19.89 -11.24
N ASP A 339 -4.71 -18.75 -11.25
CA ASP A 339 -3.92 -18.26 -10.12
C ASP A 339 -4.81 -18.12 -8.87
N LYS A 340 -6.07 -17.68 -9.03
CA LYS A 340 -7.03 -17.61 -7.93
C LYS A 340 -7.54 -18.98 -7.47
N GLN A 341 -7.68 -19.93 -8.39
CA GLN A 341 -8.23 -21.25 -8.08
C GLN A 341 -7.20 -22.20 -7.46
N TYR A 342 -5.96 -22.16 -7.93
CA TYR A 342 -4.93 -23.15 -7.61
C TYR A 342 -3.63 -22.54 -7.08
N GLY A 343 -3.53 -21.20 -7.01
CA GLY A 343 -2.30 -20.49 -6.67
C GLY A 343 -1.36 -20.32 -7.86
N PRO A 344 -0.41 -19.37 -7.82
CA PRO A 344 0.41 -18.98 -8.98
C PRO A 344 1.30 -20.09 -9.57
N GLY A 345 1.62 -21.14 -8.80
CA GLY A 345 2.48 -22.25 -9.24
C GLY A 345 1.80 -23.29 -10.14
N TRP A 346 0.51 -23.15 -10.43
CA TRP A 346 -0.22 -24.12 -11.27
C TRP A 346 0.38 -24.25 -12.67
N LEU A 347 0.83 -23.13 -13.25
CA LEU A 347 1.33 -23.08 -14.62
C LEU A 347 2.63 -23.87 -14.74
N ASP A 348 3.56 -23.69 -13.80
CA ASP A 348 4.83 -24.42 -13.77
C ASP A 348 4.59 -25.93 -13.64
N ALA A 349 3.66 -26.33 -12.78
CA ALA A 349 3.28 -27.73 -12.62
C ALA A 349 2.69 -28.32 -13.90
N GLU A 350 1.80 -27.59 -14.58
CA GLU A 350 1.19 -28.02 -15.85
C GLU A 350 2.25 -28.13 -16.97
N LYS A 351 3.13 -27.14 -17.09
CA LYS A 351 4.25 -27.16 -18.04
C LYS A 351 5.15 -28.39 -17.83
N GLN A 352 5.50 -28.68 -16.58
CA GLN A 352 6.33 -29.84 -16.25
C GLN A 352 5.63 -31.17 -16.61
N SER A 353 4.33 -31.27 -16.37
CA SER A 353 3.51 -32.42 -16.78
C SER A 353 3.53 -32.62 -18.30
N LEU A 354 3.36 -31.55 -19.08
CA LEU A 354 3.36 -31.58 -20.54
C LEU A 354 4.72 -32.01 -21.11
N LEU A 355 5.82 -31.48 -20.58
CA LEU A 355 7.19 -31.85 -20.99
C LEU A 355 7.47 -33.33 -20.71
N SER A 356 7.08 -33.82 -19.53
CA SER A 356 7.25 -35.25 -19.18
C SER A 356 6.46 -36.17 -20.13
N ALA A 357 5.26 -35.75 -20.56
CA ALA A 357 4.45 -36.52 -21.50
C ALA A 357 5.03 -36.52 -22.92
N SER A 358 5.67 -35.44 -23.36
CA SER A 358 6.35 -35.39 -24.67
C SER A 358 7.60 -36.26 -24.71
N GLU A 359 8.40 -36.27 -23.64
CA GLU A 359 9.60 -37.11 -23.55
C GLU A 359 9.27 -38.61 -23.59
N ILE A 360 8.14 -39.00 -22.99
CA ILE A 360 7.64 -40.38 -23.06
C ILE A 360 7.30 -40.74 -24.52
N LYS A 361 6.60 -39.86 -25.25
CA LYS A 361 6.25 -40.11 -26.66
C LYS A 361 7.46 -40.19 -27.59
N ALA A 362 8.56 -39.51 -27.28
CA ALA A 362 9.78 -39.58 -28.10
C ALA A 362 10.58 -40.90 -27.92
N LYS A 363 10.29 -41.67 -26.86
CA LYS A 363 10.98 -42.94 -26.53
C LYS A 363 10.27 -44.19 -27.06
N PHE A 364 9.06 -44.07 -27.60
CA PHE A 364 8.23 -45.18 -28.09
C PHE A 364 7.85 -44.98 -29.55
#